data_AF-A0A2H5WEI6-F1
#
_entry.id   AF-A0A2H5WEI6-F1
#
_cell.length_a   1.000
_cell.length_b   1.000
_cell.length_c   1.000
_cell.angle_alpha   90.00
_cell.angle_beta   90.00
_cell.angle_gamma   90.00
#
_symmetry.space_group_name_H-M   'P 1'
#
loop_
_entity.id
_entity.type
_entity.pdbx_description
1 polymer ?
#
loop_
_entity_poly.entity_id
_entity_poly.type
_entity_poly.pdbx_seq_one_letter_code
_entity_poly.pdbx_strand_id
1 'polypeptide(L)'
;MRRQGYRYLVRTTGRRSGDGYWIAALDRLTVTEASRHGYGAALGRPSEGSRLRARRQERYLSRLPPPARRGYFAALQGDRHVGEISLDIAQGAFSVPIAGCVSHAKRRLFGNLRNYLLATYLPQEILLRQDAAWRDTHVRRSLSVYARCMVEMGYPRLSRPDLARAAAARMFGARPEDAPPTERERALALADARCQEVSDIVSAFARALAQASSSWLRIHEEDVARILLIRRRAVARAREILLGPVW
;
A
#
# COMPACT_ATOMS: atom_id res chain seq x y z
N MET A 1 19.58 -14.78 -1.21
CA MET A 1 19.92 -14.58 -2.63
C MET A 1 21.43 -14.69 -2.87
N ARG A 2 22.27 -13.76 -2.39
CA ARG A 2 23.73 -13.84 -2.56
C ARG A 2 24.36 -15.16 -2.08
N ARG A 3 24.01 -15.61 -0.86
CA ARG A 3 24.46 -16.91 -0.32
C ARG A 3 24.02 -18.13 -1.15
N GLN A 4 23.01 -17.96 -2.01
CA GLN A 4 22.47 -19.00 -2.89
C GLN A 4 22.99 -18.82 -4.35
N GLY A 5 24.04 -18.01 -4.56
CA GLY A 5 24.62 -17.77 -5.89
C GLY A 5 23.85 -16.79 -6.78
N TYR A 6 22.75 -16.20 -6.28
CA TYR A 6 21.87 -15.34 -7.08
C TYR A 6 22.05 -13.84 -6.80
N ARG A 7 21.90 -13.02 -7.85
CA ARG A 7 21.85 -11.55 -7.75
C ARG A 7 20.40 -11.08 -7.60
N TYR A 8 20.14 -10.29 -6.56
CA TYR A 8 18.88 -9.59 -6.35
C TYR A 8 19.12 -8.08 -6.44
N LEU A 9 18.70 -7.48 -7.55
CA LEU A 9 19.01 -6.09 -7.93
C LEU A 9 17.89 -5.11 -7.60
N VAL A 10 16.74 -5.62 -7.13
CA VAL A 10 15.62 -4.82 -6.65
C VAL A 10 15.83 -4.50 -5.18
N ARG A 11 16.71 -3.54 -4.86
CA ARG A 11 16.70 -2.93 -3.52
C ARG A 11 15.62 -1.85 -3.50
N THR A 12 14.61 -2.01 -2.65
CA THR A 12 13.66 -0.94 -2.32
C THR A 12 14.30 -0.05 -1.25
N THR A 13 15.15 0.89 -1.66
CA THR A 13 15.65 1.95 -0.76
C THR A 13 14.76 3.19 -0.80
N GLY A 14 13.74 3.22 -1.66
CA GLY A 14 12.75 4.29 -1.73
C GLY A 14 11.62 4.06 -0.73
N ARG A 15 10.97 5.16 -0.34
CA ARG A 15 9.80 5.18 0.55
C ARG A 15 8.60 4.68 -0.26
N ARG A 16 8.57 3.39 -0.57
CA ARG A 16 7.35 2.74 -1.03
C ARG A 16 6.34 2.86 0.12
N SER A 17 5.30 3.66 -0.08
CA SER A 17 4.05 3.44 0.64
C SER A 17 3.55 2.04 0.23
N GLY A 18 3.94 1.03 1.02
CA GLY A 18 3.40 -0.33 0.99
C GLY A 18 3.36 -1.03 -0.37
N ASP A 19 4.31 -1.92 -0.63
CA ASP A 19 4.02 -3.10 -1.45
C ASP A 19 3.01 -3.96 -0.68
N GLY A 20 1.72 -3.72 -0.92
CA GLY A 20 0.64 -4.53 -0.37
C GLY A 20 -0.53 -3.69 0.11
N TYR A 21 -1.55 -3.60 -0.75
CA TYR A 21 -2.95 -3.46 -0.38
C TYR A 21 -3.32 -2.24 0.47
N TRP A 22 -3.42 -1.06 -0.15
CA TRP A 22 -4.36 -0.03 0.30
C TRP A 22 -4.84 0.78 -0.91
N ILE A 23 -6.00 0.40 -1.46
CA ILE A 23 -6.98 1.46 -1.70
C ILE A 23 -7.48 1.78 -0.29
N ALA A 24 -6.75 2.67 0.41
CA ALA A 24 -7.43 3.49 1.39
C ALA A 24 -8.46 4.22 0.56
N ALA A 25 -9.74 3.80 0.67
CA ALA A 25 -10.80 4.34 -0.17
C ALA A 25 -10.82 5.88 -0.14
N LEU A 26 -10.30 6.48 0.94
CA LEU A 26 -9.94 7.88 1.05
C LEU A 26 -8.74 8.08 1.99
N ASP A 27 -7.52 8.16 1.45
CA ASP A 27 -6.44 8.81 2.21
C ASP A 27 -6.71 10.32 2.29
N ARG A 28 -6.30 10.97 3.39
CA ARG A 28 -6.34 12.44 3.47
C ARG A 28 -5.17 13.02 2.67
N LEU A 29 -5.44 14.04 1.86
CA LEU A 29 -4.41 14.89 1.26
C LEU A 29 -4.56 16.30 1.83
N THR A 30 -3.54 16.80 2.52
CA THR A 30 -3.57 18.17 3.05
C THR A 30 -3.09 19.20 2.02
N VAL A 31 -3.51 20.45 2.15
CA VAL A 31 -3.04 21.55 1.29
C VAL A 31 -1.51 21.71 1.36
N THR A 32 -0.92 21.52 2.55
CA THR A 32 0.53 21.58 2.73
C THR A 32 1.25 20.46 1.97
N GLU A 33 0.77 19.22 2.06
CA GLU A 33 1.33 18.09 1.32
C GLU A 33 1.16 18.27 -0.18
N ALA A 34 -0.05 18.65 -0.62
CA ALA A 34 -0.37 18.91 -2.02
C ALA A 34 0.52 20.00 -2.61
N SER A 35 0.75 21.09 -1.86
CA SER A 35 1.63 22.17 -2.30
C SER A 35 3.07 21.69 -2.45
N ARG A 36 3.61 20.95 -1.47
CA ARG A 36 5.02 20.55 -1.48
C ARG A 36 5.33 19.40 -2.43
N HIS A 37 4.43 18.43 -2.53
CA HIS A 37 4.71 17.13 -3.14
C HIS A 37 3.71 16.73 -4.22
N GLY A 38 2.67 17.52 -4.48
CA GLY A 38 1.56 17.11 -5.32
C GLY A 38 0.86 15.91 -4.69
N TYR A 39 0.62 14.87 -5.49
CA TYR A 39 0.16 13.59 -4.94
C TYR A 39 1.30 12.72 -4.40
N GLY A 40 2.55 13.05 -4.72
CA GLY A 40 3.74 12.36 -4.21
C GLY A 40 3.76 10.86 -4.52
N ALA A 41 4.25 10.07 -3.56
CA ALA A 41 4.29 8.60 -3.67
C ALA A 41 2.89 7.94 -3.67
N ALA A 42 1.83 8.69 -3.34
CA ALA A 42 0.47 8.16 -3.30
C ALA A 42 -0.08 7.76 -4.69
N LEU A 43 0.62 8.13 -5.78
CA LEU A 43 0.29 7.69 -7.14
C LEU A 43 0.70 6.25 -7.45
N GLY A 44 1.36 5.56 -6.50
CA GLY A 44 1.54 4.10 -6.50
C GLY A 44 2.38 3.52 -7.63
N ARG A 45 2.93 4.35 -8.51
CA ARG A 45 3.72 3.87 -9.65
C ARG A 45 5.20 3.79 -9.26
N PRO A 46 5.88 2.69 -9.65
CA PRO A 46 7.29 2.53 -9.33
C PRO A 46 8.08 3.68 -9.96
N SER A 47 8.93 4.32 -9.15
CA SER A 47 9.85 5.37 -9.60
C SER A 47 10.70 4.90 -10.77
N GLU A 48 11.22 5.83 -11.58
CA GLU A 48 12.10 5.48 -12.70
C GLU A 48 13.29 4.63 -12.23
N GLY A 49 13.91 4.96 -11.09
CA GLY A 49 14.94 4.13 -10.47
C GLY A 49 14.46 2.71 -10.15
N SER A 50 13.23 2.55 -9.66
CA SER A 50 12.62 1.23 -9.41
C SER A 50 12.34 0.47 -10.71
N ARG A 51 11.87 1.15 -11.76
CA ARG A 51 11.69 0.56 -13.10
C ARG A 51 13.02 0.12 -13.71
N LEU A 52 14.05 0.95 -13.59
CA LEU A 52 15.40 0.63 -14.05
C LEU A 52 15.96 -0.59 -13.30
N ARG A 53 15.77 -0.67 -11.98
CA ARG A 53 16.14 -1.86 -11.18
C ARG A 53 15.36 -3.10 -11.59
N ALA A 54 14.04 -2.97 -11.81
CA ALA A 54 13.21 -4.07 -12.31
C ALA A 54 13.69 -4.55 -13.69
N ARG A 55 13.96 -3.64 -14.64
CA ARG A 55 14.53 -3.97 -15.96
C ARG A 55 15.92 -4.64 -15.85
N ARG A 56 16.78 -4.19 -14.91
CA ARG A 56 18.07 -4.85 -14.65
C ARG A 56 17.87 -6.26 -14.11
N GLN A 57 16.92 -6.45 -13.20
CA GLN A 57 16.58 -7.76 -12.66
C GLN A 57 16.04 -8.68 -13.76
N GLU A 58 15.13 -8.20 -14.60
CA GLU A 58 14.57 -8.93 -15.72
C GLU A 58 15.65 -9.36 -16.71
N ARG A 59 16.56 -8.46 -17.09
CA ARG A 59 17.73 -8.79 -17.92
C ARG A 59 18.66 -9.82 -17.29
N TYR A 60 18.81 -9.82 -15.97
CA TYR A 60 19.58 -10.85 -15.28
C TYR A 60 18.86 -12.21 -15.37
N LEU A 61 17.55 -12.23 -15.10
CA LEU A 61 16.74 -13.46 -15.15
C LEU A 61 16.62 -14.04 -16.56
N SER A 62 16.58 -13.21 -17.60
CA SER A 62 16.52 -13.65 -18.99
C SER A 62 17.82 -14.32 -19.46
N ARG A 63 18.93 -14.05 -18.79
CA ARG A 63 20.25 -14.67 -19.06
C ARG A 63 20.49 -15.96 -18.26
N LEU A 64 19.63 -16.29 -17.31
CA LEU A 64 19.76 -17.54 -16.55
C LEU A 64 19.23 -18.72 -17.39
N PRO A 65 19.96 -19.84 -17.47
CA PRO A 65 19.42 -21.08 -17.98
C PRO A 65 18.13 -21.47 -17.24
N PRO A 66 17.17 -22.16 -17.88
CA PRO A 66 15.87 -22.48 -17.25
C PRO A 66 15.99 -23.15 -15.87
N PRO A 67 16.90 -24.10 -15.62
CA PRO A 67 17.09 -24.67 -14.28
C PRO A 67 17.55 -23.63 -13.24
N ALA A 68 18.51 -22.78 -13.58
CA ALA A 68 18.99 -21.71 -12.71
C ALA A 68 17.91 -20.66 -12.44
N ARG A 69 17.05 -20.36 -13.44
CA ARG A 69 15.92 -19.46 -13.26
C ARG A 69 14.87 -20.04 -12.31
N ARG A 70 14.57 -21.34 -12.39
CA ARG A 70 13.71 -22.01 -11.40
C ARG A 70 14.33 -21.97 -10.00
N GLY A 71 15.62 -22.28 -9.88
CA GLY A 71 16.36 -22.20 -8.62
C GLY A 71 16.37 -20.80 -8.02
N TYR A 72 16.46 -19.75 -8.85
CA TYR A 72 16.33 -18.36 -8.40
C TYR A 72 14.98 -18.10 -7.72
N PHE A 73 13.88 -18.52 -8.36
CA PHE A 73 12.53 -18.29 -7.83
C PHE A 73 12.27 -19.12 -6.58
N ALA A 74 12.72 -20.37 -6.54
CA ALA A 74 12.66 -21.22 -5.34
C ALA A 74 13.46 -20.59 -4.18
N ALA A 75 14.66 -20.06 -4.44
CA ALA A 75 15.45 -19.38 -3.41
C ALA A 75 14.80 -18.07 -2.93
N LEU A 76 14.14 -17.32 -3.82
CA LEU A 76 13.50 -16.06 -3.50
C LEU A 76 12.19 -16.25 -2.72
N GLN A 77 11.25 -17.00 -3.31
CA GLN A 77 9.88 -17.15 -2.83
C GLN A 77 9.69 -18.34 -1.89
N GLY A 78 10.61 -19.30 -1.91
CA GLY A 78 10.43 -20.60 -1.27
C GLY A 78 9.68 -21.57 -2.18
N ASP A 79 9.75 -22.85 -1.85
CA ASP A 79 8.93 -23.90 -2.44
C ASP A 79 7.71 -24.15 -1.55
N ARG A 80 6.52 -24.15 -2.15
CA ARG A 80 5.25 -24.41 -1.43
C ARG A 80 5.11 -25.88 -1.01
N HIS A 81 5.73 -26.81 -1.74
CA HIS A 81 5.69 -28.24 -1.41
C HIS A 81 6.45 -28.57 -0.12
N VAL A 82 7.38 -27.72 0.30
CA VAL A 82 8.09 -27.83 1.58
C VAL A 82 7.20 -27.45 2.76
N GLY A 83 6.17 -26.64 2.51
CA GLY A 83 5.18 -26.24 3.50
C GLY A 83 4.82 -24.76 3.41
N GLU A 84 3.64 -24.46 3.92
CA GLU A 84 3.14 -23.12 4.06
C GLU A 84 2.48 -22.91 5.42
N ILE A 85 2.34 -21.66 5.79
CA ILE A 85 1.47 -21.24 6.88
C ILE A 85 0.35 -20.41 6.29
N SER A 86 -0.85 -20.64 6.79
CA SER A 86 -2.07 -20.05 6.27
C SER A 86 -2.82 -19.29 7.37
N LEU A 87 -3.60 -18.31 6.95
CA LEU A 87 -4.56 -17.59 7.77
C LEU A 87 -5.88 -17.58 7.03
N ASP A 88 -6.91 -18.14 7.66
CA ASP A 88 -8.27 -18.06 7.16
C ASP A 88 -8.89 -16.73 7.59
N ILE A 89 -9.45 -16.02 6.61
CA ILE A 89 -10.27 -14.83 6.81
C ILE A 89 -11.55 -14.96 5.98
N ALA A 90 -12.52 -14.09 6.17
CA ALA A 90 -13.81 -14.07 5.47
C ALA A 90 -13.67 -14.01 3.94
N GLN A 91 -12.53 -13.53 3.43
CA GLN A 91 -12.21 -13.46 1.99
C GLN A 91 -11.57 -14.75 1.45
N GLY A 92 -11.30 -15.73 2.31
CA GLY A 92 -10.59 -16.97 1.99
C GLY A 92 -9.27 -17.12 2.76
N ALA A 93 -8.51 -18.15 2.40
CA ALA A 93 -7.23 -18.47 3.03
C ALA A 93 -6.07 -17.72 2.34
N PHE A 94 -5.20 -17.09 3.15
CA PHE A 94 -3.95 -16.50 2.69
C PHE A 94 -2.76 -17.30 3.20
N SER A 95 -2.01 -17.90 2.26
CA SER A 95 -0.83 -18.70 2.58
C SER A 95 0.48 -18.01 2.21
N VAL A 96 1.53 -18.27 2.99
CA VAL A 96 2.92 -17.94 2.64
C VAL A 96 3.82 -19.17 2.79
N PRO A 97 4.75 -19.41 1.85
CA PRO A 97 5.74 -20.48 1.99
C PRO A 97 6.56 -20.31 3.26
N ILE A 98 6.93 -21.41 3.94
CA ILE A 98 7.76 -21.34 5.15
C ILE A 98 9.25 -21.10 4.83
N ALA A 99 9.67 -21.34 3.59
CA ALA A 99 11.05 -21.22 3.12
C ALA A 99 11.25 -20.01 2.19
N GLY A 100 12.49 -19.79 1.76
CA GLY A 100 12.85 -18.72 0.83
C GLY A 100 13.26 -17.40 1.51
N CYS A 101 13.92 -16.55 0.72
CA CYS A 101 14.45 -15.27 1.21
C CYS A 101 13.36 -14.30 1.65
N VAL A 102 12.22 -14.28 0.95
CA VAL A 102 11.08 -13.42 1.30
C VAL A 102 10.49 -13.82 2.64
N SER A 103 10.25 -15.12 2.87
CA SER A 103 9.71 -15.60 4.15
C SER A 103 10.69 -15.45 5.31
N HIS A 104 11.99 -15.63 5.06
CA HIS A 104 13.02 -15.29 6.04
C HIS A 104 12.96 -13.80 6.44
N ALA A 105 12.86 -12.89 5.46
CA ALA A 105 12.72 -11.45 5.74
C ALA A 105 11.43 -11.14 6.52
N LYS A 106 10.29 -11.73 6.14
CA LYS A 106 9.02 -11.59 6.87
C LYS A 106 9.12 -12.07 8.31
N ARG A 107 9.75 -13.22 8.58
CA ARG A 107 10.00 -13.70 9.94
C ARG A 107 10.85 -12.73 10.74
N ARG A 108 11.97 -12.26 10.17
CA ARG A 108 12.86 -11.34 10.88
C ARG A 108 12.15 -10.03 11.24
N LEU A 109 11.29 -9.53 10.35
CA LEU A 109 10.55 -8.28 10.56
C LEU A 109 9.37 -8.46 11.53
N PHE A 110 8.50 -9.44 11.30
CA PHE A 110 7.26 -9.63 12.08
C PHE A 110 7.42 -10.58 13.28
N GLY A 111 8.59 -11.20 13.44
CA GLY A 111 8.92 -12.18 14.47
C GLY A 111 8.61 -13.61 14.04
N ASN A 112 7.46 -13.81 13.39
CA ASN A 112 7.09 -15.06 12.75
C ASN A 112 6.14 -14.80 11.57
N LEU A 113 5.87 -15.84 10.77
CA LEU A 113 5.02 -15.72 9.57
C LEU A 113 3.53 -15.57 9.90
N ARG A 114 3.04 -16.11 11.03
CA ARG A 114 1.65 -15.92 11.47
C ARG A 114 1.36 -14.46 11.81
N ASN A 115 2.29 -13.80 12.49
CA ASN A 115 2.24 -12.36 12.78
C ASN A 115 2.23 -11.53 11.50
N TYR A 116 3.04 -11.92 10.51
CA TYR A 116 3.00 -11.29 9.19
C TYR A 116 1.61 -11.42 8.56
N LEU A 117 1.03 -12.63 8.54
CA LEU A 117 -0.30 -12.86 7.96
C LEU A 117 -1.38 -12.04 8.69
N LEU A 118 -1.42 -12.13 10.02
CA LEU A 118 -2.38 -11.39 10.85
C LEU A 118 -2.30 -9.89 10.63
N ALA A 119 -1.10 -9.31 10.70
CA ALA A 119 -0.93 -7.85 10.57
C ALA A 119 -1.17 -7.32 9.15
N THR A 120 -1.11 -8.18 8.14
CA THR A 120 -1.23 -7.83 6.73
C THR A 120 -2.65 -8.05 6.20
N TYR A 121 -3.27 -9.18 6.51
CA TYR A 121 -4.50 -9.64 5.85
C TYR A 121 -5.76 -9.47 6.70
N LEU A 122 -5.72 -9.71 8.02
CA LEU A 122 -6.94 -9.58 8.84
C LEU A 122 -7.58 -8.18 8.77
N PRO A 123 -6.81 -7.06 8.80
CA PRO A 123 -7.40 -5.73 8.65
C PRO A 123 -8.09 -5.49 7.29
N GLN A 124 -7.82 -6.32 6.27
CA GLN A 124 -8.45 -6.19 4.96
C GLN A 124 -9.93 -6.59 4.99
N GLU A 125 -10.38 -7.33 6.00
CA GLU A 125 -11.81 -7.64 6.16
C GLU A 125 -12.66 -6.39 6.40
N ILE A 126 -12.08 -5.33 6.99
CA ILE A 126 -12.74 -4.03 7.12
C ILE A 126 -13.09 -3.48 5.73
N LEU A 127 -12.26 -3.73 4.71
CA LEU A 127 -12.48 -3.23 3.36
C LEU A 127 -13.76 -3.80 2.71
N LEU A 128 -14.24 -4.96 3.15
CA LEU A 128 -15.53 -5.51 2.72
C LEU A 128 -16.72 -4.60 3.07
N ARG A 129 -16.54 -3.69 4.03
CA ARG A 129 -17.58 -2.75 4.47
C ARG A 129 -17.52 -1.40 3.77
N GLN A 130 -16.61 -1.20 2.82
CA GLN A 130 -16.48 0.07 2.10
C GLN A 130 -17.74 0.44 1.31
N ASP A 131 -18.41 -0.51 0.68
CA ASP A 131 -19.65 -0.24 -0.07
C ASP A 131 -20.81 0.21 0.84
N ALA A 132 -20.84 -0.25 2.09
CA ALA A 132 -21.79 0.26 3.08
C ALA A 132 -21.42 1.70 3.47
N ALA A 133 -20.14 1.98 3.70
CA ALA A 133 -19.67 3.33 4.01
C ALA A 133 -19.96 4.33 2.87
N TRP A 134 -19.80 3.94 1.61
CA TRP A 134 -20.12 4.81 0.47
C TRP A 134 -21.62 5.10 0.31
N ARG A 135 -22.49 4.22 0.82
CA ARG A 135 -23.95 4.40 0.79
C ARG A 135 -24.49 5.22 1.96
N ASP A 136 -23.65 5.49 2.97
CA ASP A 136 -24.02 6.32 4.10
C ASP A 136 -24.47 7.73 3.67
N THR A 137 -25.52 8.24 4.32
CA THR A 137 -26.14 9.51 3.92
C THR A 137 -25.23 10.71 4.17
N HIS A 138 -24.42 10.72 5.23
CA HIS A 138 -23.45 11.78 5.49
C HIS A 138 -22.31 11.75 4.48
N VAL A 139 -21.86 10.55 4.10
CA VAL A 139 -20.85 10.39 3.02
C VAL A 139 -21.39 10.91 1.70
N ARG A 140 -22.63 10.56 1.33
CA ARG A 140 -23.25 11.04 0.08
C ARG A 140 -23.39 12.57 0.05
N ARG A 141 -23.78 13.20 1.17
CA ARG A 141 -23.83 14.67 1.29
C ARG A 141 -22.45 15.31 1.11
N SER A 142 -21.44 14.76 1.78
CA SER A 142 -20.05 15.21 1.67
C SER A 142 -19.53 15.06 0.23
N LEU A 143 -19.86 13.96 -0.45
CA LEU A 143 -19.53 13.74 -1.86
C LEU A 143 -20.15 14.79 -2.77
N SER A 144 -21.39 15.21 -2.54
CA SER A 144 -22.01 16.28 -3.33
C SER A 144 -21.29 17.63 -3.17
N VAL A 145 -20.84 17.95 -1.94
CA VAL A 145 -20.03 19.15 -1.67
C VAL A 145 -18.68 19.05 -2.36
N TYR A 146 -18.00 17.91 -2.23
CA TYR A 146 -16.72 17.64 -2.89
C TYR A 146 -16.84 17.79 -4.42
N ALA A 147 -17.86 17.17 -5.02
CA ALA A 147 -18.07 17.21 -6.46
C ALA A 147 -18.31 18.64 -6.97
N ARG A 148 -19.10 19.43 -6.25
CA ARG A 148 -19.33 20.85 -6.58
C ARG A 148 -18.02 21.65 -6.51
N CYS A 149 -17.26 21.50 -5.43
CA CYS A 149 -15.96 22.13 -5.29
C CYS A 149 -15.01 21.75 -6.46
N MET A 150 -14.96 20.48 -6.84
CA MET A 150 -14.12 20.06 -7.96
C MET A 150 -14.56 20.65 -9.30
N VAL A 151 -15.86 20.85 -9.53
CA VAL A 151 -16.37 21.57 -10.70
C VAL A 151 -15.88 23.03 -10.69
N GLU A 152 -16.03 23.74 -9.56
CA GLU A 152 -15.58 25.12 -9.39
C GLU A 152 -14.06 25.28 -9.58
N MET A 153 -13.29 24.26 -9.20
CA MET A 153 -11.84 24.20 -9.42
C MET A 153 -11.44 23.79 -10.85
N GLY A 154 -12.38 23.57 -11.76
CA GLY A 154 -12.11 23.22 -13.17
C GLY A 154 -11.95 21.73 -13.46
N TYR A 155 -12.37 20.85 -12.55
CA TYR A 155 -12.24 19.39 -12.64
C TYR A 155 -13.60 18.65 -12.56
N PRO A 156 -14.57 18.94 -13.45
CA PRO A 156 -15.96 18.47 -13.31
C PRO A 156 -16.15 16.95 -13.39
N ARG A 157 -15.19 16.22 -13.96
CA ARG A 157 -15.23 14.75 -14.06
C ARG A 157 -14.61 14.02 -12.87
N LEU A 158 -14.02 14.76 -11.92
CA LEU A 158 -13.33 14.21 -10.76
C LEU A 158 -14.19 14.41 -9.51
N SER A 159 -15.42 13.88 -9.55
CA SER A 159 -16.48 14.10 -8.54
C SER A 159 -16.29 13.30 -7.24
N ARG A 160 -15.24 12.50 -7.14
CA ARG A 160 -14.86 11.75 -5.93
C ARG A 160 -13.34 11.78 -5.75
N PRO A 161 -12.81 11.73 -4.51
CA PRO A 161 -11.36 11.77 -4.30
C PRO A 161 -10.62 10.54 -4.88
N ASP A 162 -11.24 9.36 -4.89
CA ASP A 162 -10.67 8.17 -5.53
C ASP A 162 -10.53 8.35 -7.06
N LEU A 163 -11.49 9.02 -7.71
CA LEU A 163 -11.39 9.38 -9.12
C LEU A 163 -10.28 10.40 -9.39
N ALA A 164 -10.11 11.39 -8.51
CA ALA A 164 -9.03 12.37 -8.61
C ALA A 164 -7.65 11.70 -8.51
N ARG A 165 -7.46 10.83 -7.52
CA ARG A 165 -6.24 10.01 -7.36
C ARG A 165 -6.00 9.10 -8.56
N ALA A 166 -7.02 8.41 -9.07
CA ALA A 166 -6.89 7.55 -10.25
C ALA A 166 -6.53 8.34 -11.52
N ALA A 167 -7.09 9.54 -11.70
CA ALA A 167 -6.70 10.44 -12.78
C ALA A 167 -5.24 10.88 -12.63
N ALA A 168 -4.84 11.32 -11.44
CA ALA A 168 -3.46 11.71 -11.15
C ALA A 168 -2.47 10.56 -11.37
N ALA A 169 -2.81 9.32 -10.99
CA ALA A 169 -1.94 8.16 -11.20
C ALA A 169 -1.73 7.84 -12.69
N ARG A 170 -2.77 8.02 -13.50
CA ARG A 170 -2.68 7.87 -14.97
C ARG A 170 -1.82 8.97 -15.58
N MET A 171 -2.03 10.23 -15.19
CA MET A 171 -1.38 11.41 -15.77
C MET A 171 0.07 11.60 -15.31
N PHE A 172 0.33 11.41 -14.01
CA PHE A 172 1.57 11.83 -13.37
C PHE A 172 2.35 10.68 -12.71
N GLY A 173 1.75 9.49 -12.55
CA GLY A 173 2.44 8.39 -11.88
C GLY A 173 3.72 7.92 -12.59
N ALA A 174 3.97 8.33 -13.84
CA ALA A 174 5.23 8.02 -14.50
C ALA A 174 6.45 8.71 -13.85
N ARG A 175 6.23 9.78 -13.07
CA ARG A 175 7.25 10.66 -12.48
C ARG A 175 8.21 9.91 -11.54
N PRO A 176 9.52 10.25 -11.54
CA PRO A 176 10.45 9.78 -10.52
C PRO A 176 10.04 10.25 -9.12
N GLU A 177 10.25 9.43 -8.09
CA GLU A 177 9.84 9.72 -6.70
C GLU A 177 10.47 11.01 -6.16
N ASP A 178 11.73 11.26 -6.52
CA ASP A 178 12.50 12.43 -6.08
C ASP A 178 12.33 13.67 -6.97
N ALA A 179 11.61 13.56 -8.10
CA ALA A 179 11.35 14.71 -8.96
C ALA A 179 10.24 15.58 -8.35
N PRO A 180 10.33 16.92 -8.40
CA PRO A 180 9.27 17.79 -7.91
C PRO A 180 7.96 17.58 -8.71
N PRO A 181 6.78 17.81 -8.11
CA PRO A 181 5.52 17.71 -8.82
C PRO A 181 5.46 18.75 -9.96
N THR A 182 4.92 18.35 -11.10
CA THR A 182 4.64 19.29 -12.19
C THR A 182 3.60 20.32 -11.73
N GLU A 183 3.55 21.47 -12.40
CA GLU A 183 2.52 22.48 -12.11
C GLU A 183 1.10 21.91 -12.23
N ARG A 184 0.84 21.10 -13.25
CA ARG A 184 -0.45 20.43 -13.45
C ARG A 184 -0.80 19.44 -12.34
N GLU A 185 0.19 18.68 -11.87
CA GLU A 185 0.00 17.77 -10.72
C GLU A 185 -0.30 18.56 -9.45
N ARG A 186 0.46 19.63 -9.21
CA ARG A 186 0.29 20.48 -8.04
C ARG A 186 -1.07 21.17 -8.03
N ALA A 187 -1.52 21.68 -9.17
CA ALA A 187 -2.83 22.30 -9.32
C ALA A 187 -3.97 21.32 -8.99
N LEU A 188 -3.92 20.11 -9.55
CA LEU A 188 -4.92 19.08 -9.25
C LEU A 188 -4.86 18.64 -7.78
N ALA A 189 -3.67 18.41 -7.24
CA ALA A 189 -3.49 18.00 -5.85
C ALA A 189 -4.02 19.07 -4.87
N LEU A 190 -3.78 20.35 -5.15
CA LEU A 190 -4.28 21.46 -4.34
C LEU A 190 -5.81 21.56 -4.42
N ALA A 191 -6.39 21.38 -5.60
CA ALA A 191 -7.84 21.33 -5.76
C ALA A 191 -8.46 20.17 -4.97
N ASP A 192 -7.93 18.96 -5.11
CA ASP A 192 -8.39 17.78 -4.38
C ASP A 192 -8.26 17.96 -2.87
N ALA A 193 -7.11 18.44 -2.37
CA ALA A 193 -6.90 18.71 -0.95
C ALA A 193 -7.92 19.72 -0.38
N ARG A 194 -8.13 20.85 -1.08
CA ARG A 194 -9.12 21.85 -0.67
C ARG A 194 -10.53 21.29 -0.69
N CYS A 195 -10.89 20.55 -1.73
CA CYS A 195 -12.23 19.97 -1.83
C CYS A 195 -12.46 18.86 -0.79
N GLN A 196 -11.43 18.10 -0.41
CA GLN A 196 -11.50 17.16 0.71
C GLN A 196 -11.74 17.88 2.04
N GLU A 197 -11.07 19.02 2.27
CA GLU A 197 -11.22 19.83 3.47
C GLU A 197 -12.62 20.46 3.56
N VAL A 198 -13.08 21.14 2.52
CA VAL A 198 -14.40 21.81 2.47
C VAL A 198 -15.55 20.82 2.62
N SER A 199 -15.41 19.61 2.08
CA SER A 199 -16.48 18.61 2.13
C SER A 199 -16.47 17.74 3.38
N ASP A 200 -15.39 17.73 4.17
CA ASP A 200 -15.13 16.75 5.23
C ASP A 200 -15.28 15.27 4.78
N ILE A 201 -15.17 14.99 3.47
CA ILE A 201 -15.48 13.67 2.91
C ILE A 201 -14.65 12.55 3.52
N VAL A 202 -13.38 12.82 3.83
CA VAL A 202 -12.47 11.84 4.42
C VAL A 202 -12.93 11.44 5.82
N SER A 203 -13.32 12.40 6.66
CA SER A 203 -13.77 12.11 8.01
C SER A 203 -15.17 11.49 8.02
N ALA A 204 -16.06 11.97 7.14
CA ALA A 204 -17.39 11.39 6.96
C ALA A 204 -17.29 9.90 6.60
N PHE A 205 -16.44 9.57 5.63
CA PHE A 205 -16.23 8.18 5.22
C PHE A 205 -15.56 7.34 6.29
N ALA A 206 -14.55 7.87 7.00
CA ALA A 206 -13.90 7.15 8.09
C ALA A 206 -14.89 6.79 9.21
N ARG A 207 -15.79 7.72 9.57
CA ARG A 207 -16.88 7.47 10.54
C ARG A 207 -17.84 6.41 10.03
N ALA A 208 -18.31 6.53 8.79
CA ALA A 208 -19.22 5.56 8.18
C ALA A 208 -18.60 4.15 8.09
N LEU A 209 -17.31 4.06 7.74
CA LEU A 209 -16.58 2.80 7.69
C LEU A 209 -16.42 2.19 9.09
N ALA A 210 -16.09 2.99 10.10
CA ALA A 210 -16.01 2.53 11.48
C ALA A 210 -17.37 2.02 11.99
N GLN A 211 -18.47 2.72 11.66
CA GLN A 211 -19.81 2.30 12.01
C GLN A 211 -20.19 0.97 11.31
N ALA A 212 -19.97 0.87 10.01
CA ALA A 212 -20.23 -0.33 9.23
C ALA A 212 -19.35 -1.52 9.68
N SER A 213 -18.19 -1.24 10.30
CA SER A 213 -17.24 -2.24 10.80
C SER A 213 -17.37 -2.49 12.31
N SER A 214 -18.31 -1.85 13.00
CA SER A 214 -18.39 -1.85 14.47
C SER A 214 -18.53 -3.25 15.08
N SER A 215 -19.41 -4.09 14.51
CA SER A 215 -19.59 -5.47 14.96
C SER A 215 -18.32 -6.31 14.76
N TRP A 216 -17.65 -6.12 13.62
CA TRP A 216 -16.38 -6.79 13.31
C TRP A 216 -15.27 -6.36 14.28
N LEU A 217 -15.14 -5.05 14.53
CA LEU A 217 -14.16 -4.51 15.46
C LEU A 217 -14.34 -5.07 16.89
N ARG A 218 -15.59 -5.23 17.32
CA ARG A 218 -15.92 -5.84 18.63
C ARG A 218 -15.58 -7.33 18.68
N ILE A 219 -15.84 -8.08 17.60
CA ILE A 219 -15.50 -9.51 17.54
C ILE A 219 -13.98 -9.72 17.50
N HIS A 220 -13.24 -8.81 16.85
CA HIS A 220 -11.80 -8.92 16.64
C HIS A 220 -10.97 -7.99 17.54
N GLU A 221 -11.50 -7.55 18.68
CA GLU A 221 -10.84 -6.55 19.54
C GLU A 221 -9.43 -7.01 19.97
N GLU A 222 -9.31 -8.25 20.43
CA GLU A 222 -8.02 -8.84 20.83
C GLU A 222 -7.04 -8.93 19.66
N ASP A 223 -7.52 -9.32 18.48
CA ASP A 223 -6.69 -9.41 17.29
C ASP A 223 -6.22 -8.03 16.83
N VAL A 224 -7.08 -7.00 16.91
CA VAL A 224 -6.70 -5.62 16.62
C VAL A 224 -5.61 -5.15 17.59
N ALA A 225 -5.77 -5.37 18.89
CA ALA A 225 -4.74 -5.04 19.88
C ALA A 225 -3.41 -5.76 19.60
N ARG A 226 -3.49 -7.06 19.27
CA ARG A 226 -2.33 -7.89 18.88
C ARG A 226 -1.66 -7.36 17.61
N ILE A 227 -2.42 -6.98 16.58
CA ILE A 227 -1.91 -6.43 15.33
C ILE A 227 -1.18 -5.10 15.57
N LEU A 228 -1.72 -4.22 16.41
CA LEU A 228 -1.06 -2.98 16.78
C LEU A 228 0.31 -3.23 17.43
N LEU A 229 0.39 -4.20 18.35
CA LEU A 229 1.65 -4.60 18.97
C LEU A 229 2.64 -5.20 17.96
N ILE A 230 2.16 -6.09 17.06
CA ILE A 230 2.98 -6.67 15.99
C ILE A 230 3.57 -5.56 15.10
N ARG A 231 2.75 -4.60 14.67
CA ARG A 231 3.18 -3.49 13.81
C ARG A 231 4.21 -2.60 14.51
N ARG A 232 3.99 -2.24 15.77
CA ARG A 232 4.97 -1.47 16.57
C ARG A 232 6.32 -2.18 16.67
N ARG A 233 6.31 -3.49 16.99
CA ARG A 233 7.53 -4.32 17.05
C ARG A 233 8.21 -4.45 15.68
N ALA A 234 7.43 -4.61 14.61
CA ALA A 234 7.97 -4.66 13.25
C ALA A 234 8.65 -3.34 12.86
N VAL A 235 8.08 -2.18 13.20
CA VAL A 235 8.72 -0.87 12.98
C VAL A 235 10.03 -0.75 13.75
N ALA A 236 10.07 -1.16 15.03
CA ALA A 236 11.29 -1.17 15.82
C ALA A 236 12.39 -2.03 15.17
N ARG A 237 12.06 -3.28 14.81
CA ARG A 237 13.00 -4.18 14.11
C ARG A 237 13.42 -3.66 12.74
N ALA A 238 12.52 -3.01 12.00
CA ALA A 238 12.86 -2.41 10.72
C ALA A 238 13.93 -1.33 10.89
N ARG A 239 13.80 -0.48 11.92
CA ARG A 239 14.82 0.53 12.25
C ARG A 239 16.15 -0.12 12.58
N GLU A 240 16.17 -1.16 13.41
CA GLU A 240 17.39 -1.91 13.73
C GLU A 240 18.04 -2.53 12.48
N ILE A 241 17.25 -3.11 11.57
CA ILE A 241 17.77 -3.70 10.32
C ILE A 241 18.32 -2.64 9.37
N LEU A 242 17.69 -1.47 9.30
CA LEU A 242 18.09 -0.37 8.42
C LEU A 242 19.27 0.44 8.96
N LEU A 243 19.38 0.57 10.28
CA LEU A 243 20.43 1.35 10.96
C LEU A 243 21.60 0.48 11.44
N GLY A 244 21.42 -0.84 11.54
CA GLY A 244 22.47 -1.77 11.95
C GLY A 244 23.48 -2.09 10.84
N PRO A 245 24.63 -2.70 11.19
CA PRO A 245 25.63 -3.11 10.21
C PRO A 245 25.04 -4.08 9.18
N VAL A 246 25.39 -3.89 7.91
CA VAL A 246 24.91 -4.73 6.80
C VAL A 246 25.69 -6.04 6.81
N TRP A 247 25.02 -7.14 7.17
CA TRP A 247 25.55 -8.51 7.14
C TRP A 247 25.35 -9.20 5.79
#